data_AF-A0A4R7LI57-F1
#
_entry.id   AF-A0A4R7LI57-F1
#
_cell.length_a   1.000
_cell.length_b   1.000
_cell.length_c   1.000
_cell.angle_alpha   90.00
_cell.angle_beta   90.00
_cell.angle_gamma   90.00
#
_symmetry.space_group_name_H-M   'P 1'
#
loop_
_entity.id
_entity.type
_entity.pdbx_description
1 polymer ?
#
loop_
_entity_poly.entity_id
_entity_poly.type
_entity_poly.pdbx_seq_one_letter_code
_entity_poly.pdbx_strand_id
1 'polypeptide(L)'
;MKKFSAFAVAGAMTLSACLPAPELSVDDIDLARYASAMAQVGCTDFDGITHAEIRKITGWKDKKLDKVQEEAIAQLQAIEQAGGGIRSTVGACA
;
A
#
# COMPACT_ATOMS: atom_id res chain seq x y z
N MET A 1 0.90 7.09 62.11
CA MET A 1 1.29 5.74 61.69
C MET A 1 1.14 5.63 60.17
N LYS A 2 2.21 5.14 59.48
CA LYS A 2 2.26 4.38 58.20
C LYS A 2 1.28 4.76 57.07
N LYS A 3 1.66 5.00 55.80
CA LYS A 3 2.90 4.91 55.00
C LYS A 3 2.60 5.65 53.67
N PHE A 4 3.60 6.36 53.14
CA PHE A 4 3.58 6.94 51.81
C PHE A 4 3.56 5.83 50.74
N SER A 5 2.62 5.92 49.78
CA SER A 5 2.64 5.09 48.57
C SER A 5 3.21 5.91 47.42
N ALA A 6 4.09 5.25 46.69
CA ALA A 6 5.17 5.80 45.91
C ALA A 6 4.75 6.39 44.55
N PHE A 7 5.50 7.43 44.16
CA PHE A 7 5.82 7.75 42.78
C PHE A 7 6.50 6.55 42.11
N ALA A 8 6.02 6.17 40.93
CA ALA A 8 6.86 5.57 39.90
C ALA A 8 6.21 5.83 38.53
N VAL A 9 6.51 7.01 37.99
CA VAL A 9 6.44 7.29 36.56
C VAL A 9 7.41 6.32 35.87
N ALA A 10 6.87 5.33 35.19
CA ALA A 10 7.59 4.57 34.17
C ALA A 10 6.71 4.56 32.92
N GLY A 11 6.51 5.76 32.36
CA GLY A 11 6.10 5.90 30.97
C GLY A 11 7.23 5.41 30.09
N ALA A 12 7.31 4.09 29.91
CA ALA A 12 8.08 3.48 28.86
C ALA A 12 7.43 3.93 27.54
N MET A 13 7.90 5.08 27.03
CA MET A 13 7.72 5.41 25.63
C MET A 13 8.38 4.27 24.86
N THR A 14 7.54 3.39 24.34
CA THR A 14 7.94 2.34 23.41
C THR A 14 8.64 3.04 22.27
N LEU A 15 9.97 2.97 22.27
CA LEU A 15 10.79 3.30 21.13
C LEU A 15 10.18 2.53 19.96
N SER A 16 9.56 3.30 19.04
CA SER A 16 9.13 2.83 17.74
C SER A 16 10.39 2.28 17.08
N ALA A 17 10.60 0.98 17.23
CA ALA A 17 11.55 0.26 16.43
C ALA A 17 11.05 0.47 15.00
N CYS A 18 11.73 1.34 14.26
CA CYS A 18 11.66 1.41 12.82
C CYS A 18 12.30 0.12 12.29
N LEU A 19 11.65 -1.01 12.57
CA LEU A 19 11.87 -2.24 11.82
C LEU A 19 11.50 -1.87 10.39
N PRO A 20 12.39 -2.09 9.40
CA PRO A 20 12.01 -1.94 8.02
C PRO A 20 10.78 -2.82 7.83
N ALA A 21 9.66 -2.20 7.47
CA ALA A 21 8.44 -2.92 7.15
C ALA A 21 8.85 -4.01 6.14
N PRO A 22 8.36 -5.25 6.28
CA PRO A 22 8.78 -6.34 5.40
C PRO A 22 8.65 -5.87 3.96
N GLU A 23 9.62 -6.17 3.09
CA GLU A 23 9.66 -5.63 1.70
C GLU A 23 8.37 -5.88 0.89
N LEU A 24 7.49 -6.75 1.39
CA LEU A 24 6.18 -7.10 0.86
C LEU A 24 4.97 -6.61 1.69
N SER A 25 5.16 -5.75 2.69
CA SER A 25 4.05 -5.00 3.30
C SER A 25 3.55 -3.96 2.30
N VAL A 26 2.25 -3.71 2.28
CA VAL A 26 1.63 -2.66 1.47
C VAL A 26 1.06 -1.64 2.43
N ASP A 27 1.40 -0.37 2.24
CA ASP A 27 0.84 0.74 3.01
C ASP A 27 0.03 1.70 2.12
N ASP A 28 -0.60 2.70 2.74
CA ASP A 28 -1.44 3.67 2.04
C ASP A 28 -0.63 4.51 1.03
N ILE A 29 0.67 4.68 1.25
CA ILE A 29 1.56 5.42 0.32
C ILE A 29 1.78 4.57 -0.93
N ASP A 30 1.99 3.26 -0.78
CA ASP A 30 2.06 2.34 -1.90
C ASP A 30 0.75 2.34 -2.70
N LEU A 31 -0.40 2.25 -2.04
CA LEU A 31 -1.70 2.27 -2.71
C LEU A 31 -1.92 3.59 -3.49
N ALA A 32 -1.60 4.73 -2.89
CA ALA A 32 -1.68 6.02 -3.57
C ALA A 32 -0.70 6.11 -4.75
N ARG A 33 0.51 5.57 -4.61
CA ARG A 33 1.50 5.53 -5.68
C ARG A 33 1.04 4.65 -6.84
N TYR A 34 0.45 3.49 -6.54
CA TYR A 34 -0.16 2.62 -7.55
C TYR A 34 -1.30 3.32 -8.28
N ALA A 35 -2.25 3.94 -7.57
CA ALA A 35 -3.33 4.71 -8.18
C ALA A 35 -2.81 5.86 -9.08
N SER A 36 -1.74 6.54 -8.66
CA SER A 36 -1.11 7.60 -9.47
C SER A 36 -0.42 7.06 -10.73
N ALA A 37 0.18 5.86 -10.67
CA ALA A 37 0.79 5.23 -11.83
C ALA A 37 -0.28 4.73 -12.80
N MET A 38 -1.36 4.15 -12.28
CA MET A 38 -2.55 3.77 -13.03
C MET A 38 -3.14 4.95 -13.81
N ALA A 39 -3.28 6.11 -13.17
CA ALA A 39 -3.76 7.33 -13.82
C ALA A 39 -2.85 7.80 -14.98
N GLN A 40 -1.55 7.50 -14.94
CA GLN A 40 -0.62 7.88 -16.01
C GLN A 40 -0.69 6.94 -17.22
N VAL A 41 -1.02 5.67 -17.02
CA VAL A 41 -1.04 4.66 -18.10
C VAL A 41 -2.42 4.46 -18.72
N GLY A 42 -3.50 4.90 -18.07
CA GLY A 42 -4.86 4.83 -18.62
C GLY A 42 -5.91 4.16 -17.73
N CYS A 43 -5.68 4.12 -16.41
CA CYS A 43 -6.61 3.66 -15.37
C CYS A 43 -6.94 2.18 -15.30
N THR A 44 -6.52 1.37 -16.27
CA THR A 44 -6.64 -0.09 -16.25
C THR A 44 -5.26 -0.73 -16.37
N ASP A 45 -4.97 -1.65 -15.46
CA ASP A 45 -3.80 -2.50 -15.45
C ASP A 45 -4.08 -3.81 -16.17
N PHE A 46 -3.77 -3.88 -17.45
CA PHE A 46 -3.68 -5.13 -18.19
C PHE A 46 -2.33 -5.78 -17.98
N ASP A 47 -2.36 -7.04 -17.55
CA ASP A 47 -1.17 -7.87 -17.44
C ASP A 47 -0.40 -7.90 -18.78
N GLY A 48 0.93 -7.81 -18.69
CA GLY A 48 1.83 -7.74 -19.83
C GLY A 48 1.87 -6.42 -20.63
N ILE A 49 0.81 -5.59 -20.60
CA ILE A 49 0.76 -4.32 -21.35
C ILE A 49 1.10 -3.15 -20.43
N THR A 50 0.11 -2.63 -19.71
CA THR A 50 0.26 -1.48 -18.81
C THR A 50 0.97 -1.88 -17.52
N HIS A 51 0.93 -3.16 -17.13
CA HIS A 51 1.60 -3.66 -15.94
C HIS A 51 3.12 -3.42 -15.98
N ALA A 52 3.73 -3.59 -17.15
CA ALA A 52 5.15 -3.29 -17.35
C ALA A 52 5.46 -1.79 -17.22
N GLU A 53 4.55 -0.92 -17.65
CA GLU A 53 4.69 0.53 -17.52
C GLU A 53 4.51 1.00 -16.07
N ILE A 54 3.51 0.46 -15.36
CA ILE A 54 3.28 0.75 -13.95
C ILE A 54 4.51 0.36 -13.13
N ARG A 55 5.07 -0.84 -13.37
CA ARG A 55 6.33 -1.29 -12.76
C ARG A 55 7.49 -0.32 -13.01
N LYS A 56 7.59 0.21 -14.24
CA LYS A 56 8.63 1.21 -14.60
C LYS A 56 8.43 2.53 -13.85
N ILE A 57 7.19 2.98 -13.67
CA ILE A 57 6.85 4.22 -12.96
C ILE A 57 7.09 4.08 -11.45
N THR A 58 6.69 2.96 -10.86
CA THR A 58 6.81 2.72 -9.42
C THR A 58 8.22 2.26 -9.02
N GLY A 59 8.96 1.66 -9.95
CA GLY A 59 10.25 1.04 -9.69
C GLY A 59 10.14 -0.26 -8.87
N TRP A 60 8.95 -0.82 -8.74
CA TRP A 60 8.73 -2.04 -7.98
C TRP A 60 9.10 -3.29 -8.77
N LYS A 61 9.42 -4.35 -8.03
CA LYS A 61 9.47 -5.71 -8.58
C LYS A 61 8.06 -6.27 -8.66
N ASP A 62 7.86 -7.25 -9.54
CA ASP A 62 6.56 -7.90 -9.82
C ASP A 62 5.87 -8.32 -8.52
N LYS A 63 6.57 -9.07 -7.67
CA LYS A 63 6.04 -9.51 -6.36
C LYS A 63 5.47 -8.39 -5.48
N LYS A 64 6.04 -7.18 -5.53
CA LYS A 64 5.52 -6.03 -4.77
C LYS A 64 4.31 -5.45 -5.47
N LEU A 65 4.37 -5.30 -6.79
CA LEU A 65 3.27 -4.77 -7.59
C LEU A 65 2.03 -5.69 -7.51
N ASP A 66 2.21 -7.00 -7.62
CA ASP A 66 1.16 -8.01 -7.46
C ASP A 66 0.45 -7.85 -6.11
N LYS A 67 1.23 -7.72 -5.02
CA LYS A 67 0.67 -7.50 -3.68
C LYS A 67 -0.09 -6.19 -3.54
N VAL A 68 0.42 -5.12 -4.14
CA VAL A 68 -0.28 -3.82 -4.11
C VAL A 68 -1.58 -3.90 -4.90
N GLN A 69 -1.62 -4.66 -5.99
CA GLN A 69 -2.85 -4.97 -6.72
C GLN A 69 -3.86 -5.75 -5.86
N GLU A 70 -3.42 -6.83 -5.22
CA GLU A 70 -4.25 -7.63 -4.32
C GLU A 70 -4.85 -6.76 -3.21
N GLU A 71 -4.03 -5.92 -2.58
CA GLU A 71 -4.47 -5.02 -1.51
C GLU A 71 -5.41 -3.92 -2.04
N ALA A 72 -5.14 -3.35 -3.20
CA ALA A 72 -6.01 -2.35 -3.82
C ALA A 72 -7.40 -2.92 -4.14
N ILE A 73 -7.48 -4.18 -4.58
CA ILE A 73 -8.76 -4.87 -4.78
C ILE A 73 -9.44 -5.14 -3.44
N ALA A 74 -8.69 -5.64 -2.44
CA ALA A 74 -9.22 -5.92 -1.11
C ALA A 74 -9.82 -4.66 -0.44
N GLN A 75 -9.21 -3.50 -0.67
CA GLN A 75 -9.69 -2.21 -0.19
C GLN A 75 -10.71 -1.52 -1.10
N LEU A 76 -11.19 -2.20 -2.16
CA LEU A 76 -12.15 -1.68 -3.14
C LEU A 76 -11.67 -0.42 -3.89
N GLN A 77 -10.35 -0.21 -3.91
CA GLN A 77 -9.68 0.87 -4.65
C GLN A 77 -9.34 0.47 -6.09
N ALA A 78 -9.52 -0.80 -6.42
CA ALA A 78 -9.49 -1.33 -7.76
C ALA A 78 -10.48 -2.49 -7.93
N ILE A 79 -10.90 -2.75 -9.16
CA ILE A 79 -11.81 -3.83 -9.51
C ILE A 79 -11.29 -4.63 -10.70
N GLU A 80 -11.44 -5.94 -10.66
CA GLU A 80 -11.20 -6.79 -11.82
C GLU A 80 -12.26 -6.52 -12.91
N GLN A 81 -11.82 -6.43 -14.16
CA GLN A 81 -12.72 -6.23 -15.29
C GLN A 81 -13.07 -7.57 -15.96
N ALA A 82 -14.29 -7.69 -16.48
CA ALA A 82 -14.76 -8.91 -17.15
C ALA A 82 -13.93 -9.30 -18.40
N GLY A 83 -13.21 -8.35 -19.00
CA GLY A 83 -12.30 -8.58 -20.13
C GLY A 83 -10.84 -8.84 -19.73
N GLY A 84 -10.58 -9.02 -18.43
CA GLY A 84 -9.23 -9.05 -17.87
C GLY A 84 -8.71 -7.67 -17.49
N GLY A 85 -7.67 -7.66 -16.66
CA GLY A 85 -7.07 -6.45 -16.12
C GLY A 85 -7.81 -5.86 -14.92
N ILE A 86 -7.13 -4.94 -14.23
CA ILE A 86 -7.57 -4.36 -12.97
C ILE A 86 -7.75 -2.85 -13.15
N ARG A 87 -8.96 -2.34 -12.96
CA ARG A 87 -9.25 -0.91 -13.09
C ARG A 87 -9.21 -0.23 -11.72
N SER A 88 -8.50 0.88 -11.61
CA SER A 88 -8.54 1.71 -10.39
C SER A 88 -9.89 2.44 -10.28
N THR A 89 -10.41 2.55 -9.06
CA THR A 89 -11.66 3.24 -8.71
C THR A 89 -11.42 4.49 -7.85
N VAL A 90 -10.15 4.89 -7.70
CA VAL A 90 -9.73 5.99 -6.84
C VAL A 90 -8.85 6.99 -7.59
N GLY A 91 -8.63 8.16 -6.98
CA GLY A 91 -7.80 9.22 -7.55
C GLY A 91 -8.39 9.74 -8.86
N ALA A 92 -7.54 9.92 -9.87
CA ALA A 92 -7.96 10.42 -11.19
C ALA A 92 -8.72 9.38 -12.04
N CYS A 93 -8.84 8.14 -11.57
CA CYS A 93 -9.50 7.03 -12.26
C CYS A 93 -10.90 6.71 -11.74
N ALA A 94 -11.33 7.41 -10.69
CA ALA A 94 -12.66 7.33 -10.09
C ALA A 94 -13.77 7.85 -11.01
#